data_AF-A0A7V9U473-F1
#
_entry.id   AF-A0A7V9U473-F1
#
_cell.length_a   1.000
_cell.length_b   1.000
_cell.length_c   1.000
_cell.angle_alpha   90.00
_cell.angle_beta   90.00
_cell.angle_gamma   90.00
#
_symmetry.space_group_name_H-M   'P 1'
#
loop_
_entity.id
_entity.type
_entity.pdbx_description
1 polymer ?
#
loop_
_entity_poly.entity_id
_entity_poly.type
_entity_poly.pdbx_seq_one_letter_code
_entity_poly.pdbx_strand_id
1 'polypeptide(L)'
;MSTAGQGTAGKTRTCPHCRAMILESASACPVCRSHLRFDPHRSRRLPSFSPLTVEGKIRHPAVGEAWEYSVMLSIRNDKGEEITRQMVSVGALRPEEERTFTLAVEVFTPSGPDAGKKR
;
A
#
# COMPACT_ATOMS: atom_id res chain seq x y z
N MET A 1 -19.63 29.11 -9.09
CA MET A 1 -18.51 28.55 -8.31
C MET A 1 -18.48 27.04 -8.54
N SER A 2 -17.57 26.56 -9.37
CA SER A 2 -17.53 25.15 -9.77
C SER A 2 -16.71 24.37 -8.76
N THR A 3 -17.37 23.48 -8.01
CA THR A 3 -16.71 22.49 -7.16
C THR A 3 -15.88 21.57 -8.05
N ALA A 4 -14.56 21.74 -8.05
CA ALA A 4 -13.64 20.80 -8.68
C ALA A 4 -13.95 19.41 -8.09
N GLY A 5 -14.47 18.52 -8.95
CA GLY A 5 -14.99 17.21 -8.55
C GLY A 5 -13.94 16.44 -7.77
N GLN A 6 -14.19 16.28 -6.47
CA GLN A 6 -13.47 15.33 -5.63
C GLN A 6 -13.62 13.97 -6.31
N GLY A 7 -12.51 13.34 -6.69
CA GLY A 7 -12.54 12.00 -7.28
C GLY A 7 -13.32 11.05 -6.36
N THR A 8 -14.12 10.16 -6.94
CA THR A 8 -14.88 9.16 -6.18
C THR A 8 -13.92 8.36 -5.29
N ALA A 9 -14.22 8.26 -3.99
CA ALA A 9 -13.39 7.51 -3.05
C ALA A 9 -13.17 6.07 -3.55
N GLY A 10 -11.93 5.59 -3.45
CA GLY A 10 -11.57 4.25 -3.92
C GLY A 10 -11.45 4.10 -5.44
N LYS A 11 -11.70 5.13 -6.25
CA LYS A 11 -11.49 5.06 -7.71
C LYS A 11 -10.00 4.87 -8.00
N THR A 12 -9.70 3.85 -8.80
CA THR A 12 -8.34 3.47 -9.19
C THR A 12 -8.02 3.83 -10.64
N ARG A 13 -6.74 3.82 -10.96
CA ARG A 13 -6.18 3.97 -12.31
C ARG A 13 -4.85 3.23 -12.42
N THR A 14 -4.34 3.10 -13.64
CA THR A 14 -3.03 2.50 -13.92
C THR A 14 -1.92 3.55 -13.90
N CYS A 15 -0.83 3.27 -13.18
CA CYS A 15 0.38 4.10 -13.18
C CYS A 15 1.02 4.12 -14.58
N PRO A 16 1.36 5.29 -15.15
CA PRO A 16 1.93 5.38 -16.49
C PRO A 16 3.38 4.90 -16.56
N HIS A 17 4.08 4.80 -15.42
CA HIS A 17 5.49 4.41 -15.37
C HIS A 17 5.67 2.90 -15.19
N CYS A 18 4.96 2.30 -14.24
CA CYS A 18 5.14 0.89 -13.87
C CYS A 18 3.88 0.03 -14.04
N ARG A 19 2.78 0.62 -14.51
CA ARG A 19 1.48 -0.06 -14.71
C ARG A 19 0.82 -0.63 -13.46
N ALA A 20 1.33 -0.32 -12.26
CA ALA A 20 0.64 -0.65 -11.02
C ALA A 20 -0.74 0.02 -10.94
N MET A 21 -1.73 -0.66 -10.37
CA MET A 21 -3.02 -0.06 -10.04
C MET A 21 -2.87 0.81 -8.79
N ILE A 22 -3.29 2.08 -8.88
CA ILE A 22 -3.13 3.09 -7.84
C ILE A 22 -4.42 3.89 -7.69
N LEU A 23 -4.57 4.62 -6.57
CA LEU A 23 -5.66 5.57 -6.43
C LEU A 23 -5.59 6.67 -7.50
N GLU A 24 -6.75 7.07 -8.03
CA GLU A 24 -6.85 8.18 -8.99
C GLU A 24 -6.34 9.49 -8.38
N SER A 25 -6.50 9.66 -7.07
CA SER A 25 -6.01 10.82 -6.30
C SER A 25 -4.50 10.78 -5.99
N ALA A 26 -3.79 9.70 -6.30
CA ALA A 26 -2.38 9.58 -5.98
C ALA A 26 -1.53 10.58 -6.79
N SER A 27 -0.73 11.40 -6.09
CA SER A 27 0.23 12.35 -6.68
C SER A 27 1.61 11.74 -6.93
N ALA A 28 1.90 10.61 -6.30
CA ALA A 28 3.08 9.78 -6.52
C ALA A 28 2.67 8.31 -6.50
N CYS A 29 3.34 7.47 -7.29
CA CYS A 29 3.08 6.03 -7.28
C CYS A 29 3.81 5.38 -6.09
N PRO A 30 3.14 4.61 -5.21
CA PRO A 30 3.79 3.95 -4.08
C PRO A 30 4.78 2.86 -4.53
N VAL A 31 4.57 2.27 -5.71
CA VAL A 31 5.42 1.18 -6.24
C VAL A 31 6.71 1.72 -6.84
N CYS A 32 6.63 2.63 -7.83
CA CYS A 32 7.82 3.14 -8.53
C CYS A 32 8.35 4.47 -7.98
N ARG A 33 7.68 5.05 -6.98
CA ARG A 33 8.02 6.33 -6.31
C ARG A 33 8.11 7.54 -7.24
N SER A 34 7.67 7.40 -8.49
CA SER A 34 7.65 8.49 -9.47
C SER A 34 6.47 9.43 -9.21
N HIS A 35 6.74 10.74 -9.31
CA HIS A 35 5.70 11.76 -9.25
C HIS A 35 4.81 11.69 -10.49
N LEU A 36 3.51 11.78 -10.26
CA LEU A 36 2.49 11.60 -11.25
C LEU A 36 1.95 12.97 -11.67
N ARG A 37 2.26 13.40 -12.90
CA ARG A 37 1.82 14.70 -13.44
C ARG A 37 0.43 14.58 -14.06
N PHE A 38 -0.59 14.51 -13.22
CA PHE A 38 -1.99 14.47 -13.68
C PHE A 38 -2.73 15.71 -13.21
N ASP A 39 -2.82 16.67 -14.12
CA ASP A 39 -3.68 17.86 -14.09
C ASP A 39 -3.52 18.80 -12.87
N PRO A 40 -3.06 20.05 -13.07
CA PRO A 40 -2.87 21.02 -11.98
C PRO A 40 -4.15 21.32 -11.17
N HIS A 41 -5.34 20.98 -11.68
CA HIS A 41 -6.60 21.15 -10.95
C HIS A 41 -6.97 19.99 -10.01
N ARG A 42 -6.28 18.84 -10.08
CA ARG A 42 -6.53 17.65 -9.22
C ARG A 42 -5.36 17.28 -8.32
N SER A 43 -4.19 17.91 -8.48
CA SER A 43 -2.95 17.56 -7.79
C SER A 43 -2.83 18.17 -6.39
N ARG A 44 -3.86 18.03 -5.53
CA ARG A 44 -3.66 18.31 -4.10
C ARG A 44 -3.13 17.04 -3.44
N ARG A 45 -1.90 17.12 -2.91
CA ARG A 45 -1.36 16.05 -2.05
C ARG A 45 -2.28 15.93 -0.84
N LEU A 46 -3.07 14.87 -0.79
CA LEU A 46 -3.88 14.56 0.38
C LEU A 46 -2.92 14.23 1.53
N PRO A 47 -3.17 14.77 2.74
CA PRO A 47 -2.52 14.27 3.94
C PRO A 47 -2.67 12.75 4.00
N SER A 48 -1.55 12.07 4.22
CA SER A 48 -1.53 10.63 4.41
C SER A 48 -0.84 10.26 5.71
N PHE A 49 -1.25 9.13 6.27
CA PHE A 49 -0.60 8.50 7.42
C PHE A 49 -0.68 6.98 7.27
N SER A 50 0.17 6.26 7.98
CA SER A 50 0.20 4.79 7.97
C SER A 50 -0.31 4.25 9.31
N PRO A 51 -1.62 3.97 9.47
CA PRO A 51 -2.16 3.42 10.72
C PRO A 51 -1.61 2.03 11.07
N LEU A 52 -1.13 1.28 10.08
CA LEU A 52 -0.60 -0.06 10.27
C LEU A 52 0.70 -0.20 9.49
N THR A 53 1.81 -0.37 10.23
CA THR A 53 3.10 -0.73 9.67
C THR A 53 3.66 -1.89 10.47
N VAL A 54 3.95 -3.00 9.81
CA VAL A 54 4.56 -4.20 10.40
C VAL A 54 5.80 -4.54 9.61
N GLU A 55 6.92 -4.70 10.31
CA GLU A 55 8.17 -5.17 9.75
C GLU A 55 8.57 -6.47 10.44
N GLY A 56 8.96 -7.46 9.65
CA GLY A 56 9.40 -8.76 10.13
C GLY A 56 10.55 -9.28 9.28
N LYS A 57 11.36 -10.15 9.87
CA LYS A 57 12.50 -10.76 9.20
C LYS A 57 12.47 -12.27 9.39
N ILE A 58 12.94 -12.98 8.37
CA ILE A 58 13.28 -14.39 8.48
C ILE A 58 14.74 -14.55 8.10
N ARG A 59 15.47 -15.33 8.89
CA ARG A 59 16.88 -15.63 8.65
C ARG A 59 17.07 -17.13 8.65
N HIS A 60 17.71 -17.63 7.62
CA HIS A 60 18.07 -19.03 7.55
C HIS A 60 19.29 -19.28 8.44
N PRO A 61 19.35 -20.40 9.20
CA PRO A 61 20.56 -20.79 9.93
C PRO A 61 21.76 -21.02 8.99
N ALA A 62 22.96 -21.12 9.55
CA ALA A 62 24.18 -21.28 8.75
C ALA A 62 24.30 -22.64 8.02
N VAL A 63 23.53 -23.63 8.47
CA VAL A 63 23.55 -25.00 7.93
C VAL A 63 22.12 -25.47 7.73
N GLY A 64 21.88 -26.19 6.64
CA GLY A 64 20.59 -26.79 6.31
C GLY A 64 20.26 -26.67 4.82
N GLU A 65 19.20 -27.35 4.41
CA GLU A 65 18.62 -27.20 3.07
C GLU A 65 17.85 -25.90 2.96
N ALA A 66 17.71 -25.37 1.74
CA ALA A 66 17.02 -24.11 1.49
C ALA A 66 15.55 -24.16 1.97
N TRP A 67 15.10 -23.08 2.61
CA TRP A 67 13.71 -22.92 3.00
C TRP A 67 12.92 -22.28 1.87
N GLU A 68 11.72 -22.78 1.60
CA GLU A 68 10.76 -22.10 0.73
C GLU A 68 9.77 -21.30 1.58
N TYR A 69 9.32 -20.16 1.06
CA TYR A 69 8.34 -19.31 1.72
C TYR A 69 7.32 -18.76 0.74
N SER A 70 6.13 -18.48 1.28
CA SER A 70 5.07 -17.74 0.60
C SER A 70 4.59 -16.61 1.50
N VAL A 71 4.36 -15.45 0.91
CA VAL A 71 3.85 -14.24 1.57
C VAL A 71 2.44 -14.01 1.06
N MET A 72 1.47 -14.08 1.97
CA MET A 72 0.06 -13.94 1.66
C MET A 72 -0.54 -12.78 2.45
N LEU A 73 -1.37 -11.99 1.79
CA LEU A 73 -2.19 -10.94 2.41
C LEU A 73 -3.65 -11.41 2.45
N SER A 74 -4.26 -11.39 3.64
CA SER A 74 -5.70 -11.58 3.82
C SER A 74 -6.26 -10.34 4.50
N ILE A 75 -7.33 -9.79 3.93
CA ILE A 75 -8.06 -8.62 4.44
C ILE A 75 -9.47 -9.08 4.77
N ARG A 76 -9.90 -8.84 6.02
CA ARG A 76 -11.25 -9.18 6.50
C ARG A 76 -12.00 -7.91 6.90
N ASN A 77 -13.33 -7.96 6.80
CA ASN A 77 -14.20 -6.91 7.33
C ASN A 77 -14.35 -7.03 8.86
N ASP A 78 -15.15 -6.12 9.43
CA ASP A 78 -15.50 -6.07 10.85
C ASP A 78 -16.30 -7.29 11.34
N LYS A 79 -16.96 -8.01 10.42
CA LYS A 79 -17.65 -9.28 10.70
C LYS A 79 -16.72 -10.50 10.61
N GLY A 80 -15.45 -10.30 10.25
CA GLY A 80 -14.49 -11.38 10.04
C GLY A 80 -14.59 -12.08 8.68
N GLU A 81 -15.43 -11.60 7.76
CA GLU A 81 -15.54 -12.15 6.40
C GLU A 81 -14.36 -11.67 5.55
N GLU A 82 -13.79 -12.57 4.74
CA GLU A 82 -12.65 -12.26 3.89
C GLU A 82 -13.06 -11.41 2.67
N ILE A 83 -12.53 -10.18 2.60
CA ILE A 83 -12.71 -9.26 1.47
C ILE A 83 -11.71 -9.57 0.36
N THR A 84 -10.48 -9.93 0.73
CA THR A 84 -9.40 -10.17 -0.24
C THR A 84 -8.41 -11.17 0.32
N ARG A 85 -7.92 -12.04 -0.56
CA ARG A 85 -6.79 -12.94 -0.31
C ARG A 85 -5.87 -12.94 -1.51
N GLN A 86 -4.62 -12.56 -1.30
CA GLN A 86 -3.65 -12.39 -2.38
C GLN A 86 -2.31 -13.00 -2.02
N MET A 87 -1.73 -13.74 -2.97
CA MET A 87 -0.32 -14.12 -2.94
C MET A 87 0.53 -12.90 -3.35
N VAL A 88 1.39 -12.45 -2.44
CA VAL A 88 2.24 -11.26 -2.64
C VAL A 88 3.60 -11.67 -3.20
N SER A 89 4.22 -12.70 -2.63
CA SER A 89 5.53 -13.19 -3.07
C SER A 89 5.70 -14.66 -2.71
N VAL A 90 6.45 -15.39 -3.51
CA VAL A 90 7.01 -16.70 -3.16
C VAL A 90 8.51 -16.65 -3.37
N GLY A 91 9.26 -17.46 -2.64
CA GLY A 91 10.71 -17.50 -2.79
C GLY A 91 11.35 -18.58 -1.94
N ALA A 92 12.68 -18.57 -1.94
CA ALA A 92 13.47 -19.42 -1.07
C ALA A 92 14.55 -18.63 -0.34
N LEU A 93 14.99 -19.13 0.81
CA LEU A 93 16.16 -18.68 1.57
C LEU A 93 17.21 -19.80 1.57
N ARG A 94 18.42 -19.49 1.14
CA ARG A 94 19.59 -20.36 1.33
C ARG A 94 20.24 -20.12 2.69
N PRO A 95 21.16 -21.00 3.13
CA PRO A 95 21.93 -20.80 4.35
C PRO A 95 22.53 -19.41 4.50
N GLU A 96 22.46 -18.89 5.73
CA GLU A 96 22.88 -17.54 6.14
C GLU A 96 22.15 -16.36 5.49
N GLU A 97 21.26 -16.60 4.53
CA GLU A 97 20.53 -15.51 3.91
C GLU A 97 19.37 -15.02 4.81
N GLU A 98 19.03 -13.73 4.67
CA GLU A 98 17.97 -13.07 5.43
C GLU A 98 17.04 -12.30 4.48
N ARG A 99 15.74 -12.31 4.76
CA ARG A 99 14.75 -11.47 4.08
C ARG A 99 14.07 -10.58 5.10
N THR A 100 13.90 -9.32 4.76
CA THR A 100 13.05 -8.37 5.49
C THR A 100 11.77 -8.17 4.70
N PHE A 101 10.64 -8.19 5.39
CA PHE A 101 9.33 -7.93 4.82
C PHE A 101 8.71 -6.75 5.57
N THR A 102 8.21 -5.79 4.81
CA THR A 102 7.52 -4.62 5.36
C THR A 102 6.14 -4.53 4.72
N LEU A 103 5.10 -4.52 5.56
CA LEU A 103 3.73 -4.22 5.16
C LEU A 103 3.33 -2.87 5.76
N ALA A 104 2.83 -1.98 4.91
CA ALA A 104 2.29 -0.70 5.33
C ALA A 104 0.93 -0.47 4.67
N VAL A 105 -0.03 0.02 5.44
CA VAL A 105 -1.33 0.48 4.93
C VAL A 105 -1.34 1.99 5.00
N GLU A 106 -1.30 2.65 3.84
CA GLU A 106 -1.38 4.12 3.77
C GLU A 106 -2.83 4.59 3.61
N VAL A 107 -3.25 5.50 4.48
CA VAL A 107 -4.59 6.12 4.45
C VAL A 107 -4.44 7.57 4.02
N PHE A 108 -5.28 8.00 3.07
CA PHE A 108 -5.34 9.36 2.55
C PHE A 108 -6.66 10.01 2.97
N THR A 109 -6.60 11.11 3.72
CA THR A 109 -7.81 11.80 4.20
C THR A 109 -7.93 13.19 3.56
N PRO A 110 -9.11 13.57 3.05
CA PRO A 110 -9.36 14.92 2.52
C PRO A 110 -9.13 16.05 3.54
N SER A 111 -9.29 15.75 4.83
CA SER A 111 -9.38 16.75 5.91
C SER A 111 -8.33 16.57 7.02
N GLY A 112 -7.40 15.62 6.88
CA GLY A 112 -6.47 15.25 7.96
C GLY A 112 -7.12 14.39 9.05
N PRO A 113 -6.31 13.72 9.91
CA PRO A 113 -6.82 12.84 10.97
C PRO A 113 -7.64 13.57 12.06
N ASP A 114 -7.53 14.89 12.17
CA ASP A 114 -8.17 15.71 13.22
C ASP A 114 -9.52 16.33 12.84
N ALA A 115 -10.05 16.07 11.64
CA ALA A 115 -11.30 16.69 11.17
C ALA A 115 -12.56 16.27 11.95
N GLY A 116 -12.46 15.21 12.77
CA GLY A 116 -13.54 14.74 13.65
C GLY A 116 -13.59 15.40 15.03
N LYS A 117 -12.60 16.23 15.42
CA LYS A 117 -12.49 16.79 16.79
C LYS A 117 -13.14 18.17 16.96
N LYS A 118 -14.11 18.51 16.11
CA LYS A 118 -15.00 19.66 16.32
C LYS A 118 -16.43 19.18 16.52
N ARG A 119 -16.78 18.84 17.76
CA ARG A 119 -18.04 19.20 18.43
C ARG A 119 -18.07 18.68 19.85
#